data_AF-A0A2E4AEW9-F1
#
_entry.id   AF-A0A2E4AEW9-F1
#
_cell.length_a   1.000
_cell.length_b   1.000
_cell.length_c   1.000
_cell.angle_alpha   90.00
_cell.angle_beta   90.00
_cell.angle_gamma   90.00
#
_symmetry.space_group_name_H-M   'P 1'
#
loop_
_entity.id
_entity.type
_entity.pdbx_description
1 polymer ?
#
loop_
_entity_poly.entity_id
_entity_poly.type
_entity_poly.pdbx_seq_one_letter_code
_entity_poly.pdbx_strand_id
1 'polypeptide(L)'
;MVLVTETPGSDLRATERTRRVAFWIASAIIALFVLWWSFDLLQLWIKQGDELSSKQQELSSIIVENEELEGKRDALYSPEKIEQLARQNYGFVRPGEEAYAVPPPAPEPVRLPANWPFTHLAQSLGG
;
A
#
# COMPACT_ATOMS: atom_id res chain seq x y z
N MET A 1 -20.66 37.97 -90.51
CA MET A 1 -21.52 36.92 -89.93
C MET A 1 -20.90 36.55 -88.59
N VAL A 2 -21.61 36.87 -87.53
CA VAL A 2 -21.19 36.89 -86.12
C VAL A 2 -21.47 35.51 -85.51
N LEU A 3 -20.56 35.01 -84.68
CA LEU A 3 -20.81 34.59 -83.29
C LEU A 3 -19.66 33.69 -82.79
N VAL A 4 -18.77 34.34 -82.06
CA VAL A 4 -18.00 33.75 -80.96
C VAL A 4 -18.99 33.28 -79.92
N THR A 5 -18.92 32.02 -79.48
CA THR A 5 -19.60 31.54 -78.27
C THR A 5 -18.58 31.43 -77.14
N GLU A 6 -18.88 32.20 -76.10
CA GLU A 6 -18.17 32.42 -74.85
C GLU A 6 -17.85 31.12 -74.09
N THR A 7 -16.63 31.03 -73.55
CA THR A 7 -16.40 30.32 -72.29
C THR A 7 -16.64 31.32 -71.15
N PRO A 8 -17.56 31.07 -70.21
CA PRO A 8 -17.70 31.94 -69.06
C PRO A 8 -16.50 31.71 -68.15
N GLY A 9 -15.61 32.70 -68.13
CA GLY A 9 -14.62 32.83 -67.08
C GLY A 9 -15.34 32.86 -65.74
N SER A 10 -14.99 31.94 -64.86
CA SER A 10 -15.31 31.99 -63.44
C SER A 10 -14.48 33.09 -62.78
N ASP A 11 -14.69 34.33 -63.22
CA ASP A 11 -14.24 35.52 -62.51
C ASP A 11 -15.08 35.64 -61.24
N LEU A 12 -14.63 34.95 -60.19
CA LEU A 12 -15.03 35.25 -58.83
C LEU A 12 -14.52 36.66 -58.51
N ARG A 13 -15.30 37.67 -58.90
CA ARG A 13 -15.15 39.05 -58.47
C ARG A 13 -15.40 39.12 -56.97
N ALA A 14 -14.36 38.80 -56.21
CA ALA A 14 -14.32 38.99 -54.78
C ALA A 14 -14.14 40.49 -54.49
N THR A 15 -15.27 41.18 -54.39
CA THR A 15 -15.42 42.52 -53.82
C THR A 15 -14.56 42.68 -52.57
N GLU A 16 -13.78 43.75 -52.46
CA GLU A 16 -12.78 43.99 -51.39
C GLU A 16 -13.27 43.77 -49.94
N ARG A 17 -14.59 43.90 -49.71
CA ARG A 17 -15.24 43.62 -48.43
C ARG A 17 -15.18 42.14 -48.02
N THR A 18 -15.22 41.21 -48.96
CA THR A 18 -15.13 39.77 -48.68
C THR A 18 -13.72 39.36 -48.28
N ARG A 19 -12.68 40.06 -48.73
CA ARG A 19 -11.29 39.79 -48.32
C ARG A 19 -11.09 40.09 -46.84
N ARG A 20 -11.60 41.22 -46.33
CA ARG A 20 -11.51 41.55 -44.89
C ARG A 20 -12.27 40.55 -44.03
N VAL A 21 -13.47 40.18 -44.44
CA VAL A 21 -14.27 39.16 -43.73
C VAL A 21 -13.57 37.79 -43.77
N ALA A 22 -13.00 37.41 -44.92
CA ALA A 22 -12.23 36.18 -45.05
C ALA A 22 -10.97 36.18 -44.16
N PHE A 23 -10.26 37.30 -44.05
CA PHE A 23 -9.13 37.45 -43.13
C PHE A 23 -9.57 37.31 -41.66
N TRP A 24 -10.68 37.91 -41.25
CA TRP A 24 -11.22 37.77 -39.89
C TRP A 24 -11.65 36.32 -39.60
N ILE A 25 -12.29 35.65 -40.57
CA ILE A 25 -12.67 34.24 -40.44
C ILE A 25 -11.43 33.35 -40.33
N ALA A 26 -10.44 33.53 -41.21
CA ALA A 26 -9.18 32.80 -41.14
C ALA A 26 -8.45 33.04 -39.81
N SER A 27 -8.40 34.28 -39.34
CA SER A 27 -7.83 34.62 -38.03
C SER A 27 -8.59 33.95 -36.88
N ALA A 28 -9.93 33.90 -36.94
CA ALA A 28 -10.74 33.25 -35.92
C ALA A 28 -10.51 31.73 -35.90
N ILE A 29 -10.40 31.10 -37.08
CA ILE A 29 -10.09 29.67 -37.21
C ILE A 29 -8.70 29.38 -36.63
N ILE A 30 -7.68 30.18 -36.96
CA ILE A 30 -6.33 30.03 -36.41
C ILE A 30 -6.34 30.19 -34.88
N ALA A 31 -7.05 31.19 -34.36
CA ALA A 31 -7.17 31.40 -32.91
C ALA A 31 -7.85 30.19 -32.23
N LEU A 32 -8.90 29.64 -32.83
CA LEU A 32 -9.56 28.42 -32.35
C LEU A 32 -8.63 27.21 -32.36
N PHE A 33 -7.82 27.03 -33.40
CA PHE A 33 -6.83 25.97 -33.47
C PHE A 33 -5.76 26.10 -32.39
N VAL A 34 -5.26 27.32 -32.13
CA VAL A 34 -4.30 27.58 -31.06
C VAL A 34 -4.93 27.30 -29.69
N LEU A 35 -6.18 27.73 -29.48
CA LEU A 35 -6.89 27.48 -28.22
C LEU A 35 -7.13 25.99 -27.99
N TRP A 36 -7.53 25.26 -29.04
CA TRP A 36 -7.75 23.82 -29.00
C TRP A 36 -6.45 23.07 -28.70
N TRP A 37 -5.35 23.44 -29.36
CA TRP A 37 -4.04 22.83 -29.12
C TRP A 37 -3.50 23.15 -27.72
N SER A 38 -3.77 24.35 -27.21
CA SER A 38 -3.35 24.77 -25.86
C SER A 38 -4.14 24.07 -24.74
N PHE A 39 -5.31 23.49 -25.03
CA PHE A 39 -6.14 22.85 -24.02
C PHE A 39 -5.50 21.57 -23.45
N ASP A 40 -4.77 20.82 -24.27
CA ASP A 40 -4.05 19.60 -23.83
C ASP A 40 -2.90 19.92 -22.85
N LEU A 41 -2.22 21.05 -23.05
CA LEU A 41 -1.12 21.50 -22.18
C LEU A 41 -1.61 21.83 -20.75
N LEU A 42 -2.82 22.38 -20.63
CA LEU A 42 -3.43 22.70 -19.34
C LEU A 42 -3.79 21.44 -18.56
N GLN A 43 -4.29 20.39 -19.23
CA GLN A 43 -4.60 19.13 -18.57
C GLN A 43 -3.34 18.41 -18.08
N LEU A 44 -2.24 18.49 -18.82
CA LEU A 44 -0.98 17.88 -18.44
C LEU A 44 -0.40 18.50 -17.17
N TRP A 45 -0.59 19.80 -16.95
CA TRP A 45 -0.10 20.51 -15.76
C TRP A 45 -0.86 20.14 -14.50
N ILE A 46 -2.18 19.93 -14.60
CA ILE A 46 -3.02 19.51 -13.46
C ILE A 46 -2.70 18.05 -13.06
N LYS A 47 -2.59 17.15 -14.04
CA LYS A 47 -2.30 15.72 -13.78
C LYS A 47 -0.94 15.49 -13.09
N GLN A 48 0.07 16.28 -13.44
CA GLN A 48 1.39 16.20 -12.80
C GLN A 48 1.34 16.54 -11.29
N GLY A 49 0.48 17.47 -10.88
CA GLY A 49 0.30 17.81 -9.46
C GLY A 49 -0.36 16.67 -8.66
N ASP A 50 -1.37 16.03 -9.25
CA ASP A 50 -2.09 14.92 -8.61
C ASP A 50 -1.19 13.69 -8.45
N GLU A 51 -0.42 13.33 -9.50
CA GLU A 51 0.53 12.22 -9.44
C GLU A 51 1.63 12.48 -8.39
N LEU A 52 2.16 13.70 -8.31
CA LEU A 52 3.18 14.05 -7.33
C LEU A 52 2.63 14.02 -5.90
N SER A 53 1.42 14.54 -5.68
CA SER A 53 0.79 14.53 -4.35
C SER A 53 0.45 13.11 -3.88
N SER A 54 -0.06 12.26 -4.78
CA SER A 54 -0.32 10.85 -4.49
C SER A 54 0.96 10.11 -4.11
N LYS A 55 2.04 10.31 -4.87
CA LYS A 55 3.33 9.68 -4.58
C LYS A 55 3.95 10.19 -3.29
N GLN A 56 3.82 11.48 -2.99
CA GLN A 56 4.28 12.04 -1.72
C GLN A 56 3.50 11.48 -0.53
N GLN A 57 2.19 11.28 -0.69
CA GLN A 57 1.35 10.66 0.33
C GLN A 57 1.75 9.20 0.57
N GLU A 58 1.95 8.42 -0.50
CA GLU A 58 2.44 7.04 -0.43
C GLU A 58 3.80 6.93 0.29
N LEU A 59 4.75 7.82 -0.02
CA LEU A 59 6.03 7.89 0.69
C LEU A 59 5.84 8.21 2.17
N SER A 60 4.99 9.19 2.50
CA SER A 60 4.74 9.55 3.89
C SER A 60 4.15 8.40 4.70
N SER A 61 3.23 7.61 4.11
CA SER A 61 2.67 6.43 4.80
C SER A 61 3.72 5.36 5.03
N ILE A 62 4.59 5.11 4.04
CA ILE A 62 5.65 4.10 4.16
C ILE A 62 6.67 4.50 5.23
N ILE A 63 7.03 5.78 5.32
CA ILE A 63 7.97 6.27 6.35
C ILE A 63 7.39 6.06 7.75
N VAL A 64 6.13 6.44 7.97
CA VAL A 64 5.46 6.26 9.27
C VAL A 64 5.36 4.78 9.65
N GLU A 65 4.99 3.91 8.70
CA GLU A 65 4.93 2.47 8.94
C GLU A 65 6.31 1.90 9.26
N ASN A 66 7.35 2.35 8.57
CA ASN A 66 8.72 1.93 8.81
C ASN A 66 9.17 2.31 10.22
N GLU A 67 8.99 3.57 10.63
CA GLU A 67 9.31 4.03 11.99
C GLU A 67 8.59 3.22 13.07
N GLU A 68 7.31 2.88 12.87
CA GLU A 68 6.56 2.04 13.80
C GLU A 68 7.15 0.62 13.90
N LEU A 69 7.52 0.03 12.75
CA LEU A 69 8.14 -1.30 12.69
C LEU A 69 9.53 -1.31 13.32
N GLU A 70 10.33 -0.26 13.13
CA GLU A 70 11.63 -0.12 13.79
C GLU A 70 11.48 -0.03 15.30
N GLY A 71 10.52 0.75 15.80
CA GLY A 71 10.22 0.81 17.23
C GLY A 71 9.82 -0.55 17.82
N LYS A 72 8.99 -1.31 17.09
CA LYS A 72 8.62 -2.68 17.49
C LYS A 72 9.81 -3.63 17.47
N ARG A 73 10.65 -3.57 16.44
CA ARG A 73 11.88 -4.35 16.32
C ARG A 73 12.77 -4.07 17.54
N ASP A 74 13.03 -2.81 17.84
CA ASP A 74 13.94 -2.44 18.92
C ASP A 74 13.40 -2.87 20.30
N ALA A 75 12.09 -2.76 20.52
CA ALA A 75 11.45 -3.29 21.72
C ALA A 75 11.61 -4.81 21.84
N LEU A 76 11.44 -5.56 20.75
CA LEU A 76 11.57 -7.03 20.73
C LEU A 76 13.02 -7.50 20.86
N TYR A 77 13.97 -6.78 20.26
CA TYR A 77 15.40 -7.05 20.31
C TYR A 77 16.10 -6.42 21.52
N SER A 78 15.34 -5.82 22.44
CA SER A 78 15.89 -5.32 23.69
C SER A 78 16.56 -6.47 24.47
N PRO A 79 17.74 -6.25 25.10
CA PRO A 79 18.44 -7.27 25.87
C PRO A 79 17.56 -7.93 26.94
N GLU A 80 16.69 -7.16 27.58
CA GLU A 80 15.76 -7.62 28.61
C GLU A 80 14.73 -8.60 28.03
N LYS A 81 14.19 -8.29 26.85
CA LYS A 81 13.21 -9.18 26.20
C LYS A 81 13.86 -10.45 25.70
N ILE A 82 15.06 -10.36 25.15
CA ILE A 82 15.87 -11.51 24.74
C ILE A 82 16.16 -12.39 25.95
N GLU A 83 16.61 -11.82 27.07
CA GLU A 83 16.90 -12.56 28.30
C GLU A 83 15.65 -13.22 28.89
N GLN A 84 14.52 -12.51 28.89
CA GLN A 84 13.24 -13.06 29.32
C GLN A 84 12.87 -14.30 28.48
N LEU A 85 12.97 -14.20 27.16
CA LEU A 85 12.61 -15.29 26.25
C LEU A 85 13.61 -16.46 26.36
N ALA A 86 14.89 -16.15 26.50
CA ALA A 86 15.97 -17.11 26.74
C ALA A 86 15.71 -17.94 28.02
N ARG A 87 15.32 -17.28 29.11
CA ARG A 87 14.95 -17.94 30.37
C ARG A 87 13.68 -18.77 30.24
N GLN A 88 12.62 -18.20 29.66
CA GLN A 88 11.31 -18.85 29.58
C GLN A 88 11.31 -20.07 28.66
N ASN A 89 11.91 -19.96 27.47
CA ASN A 89 11.77 -20.98 26.43
C ASN A 89 12.95 -21.95 26.40
N TYR A 90 14.12 -21.52 26.85
CA TYR A 90 15.36 -22.31 26.76
C TYR A 90 16.01 -22.59 28.11
N GLY A 91 15.48 -22.04 29.21
CA GLY A 91 16.04 -22.25 30.55
C GLY A 91 17.45 -21.67 30.73
N PHE A 92 17.87 -20.72 29.88
CA PHE A 92 19.19 -20.11 30.00
C PHE A 92 19.30 -19.28 31.27
N VAL A 93 20.47 -19.34 31.91
CA VAL A 93 20.81 -18.56 33.11
C VAL A 93 22.15 -17.87 32.92
N ARG A 94 22.40 -16.81 33.68
CA ARG A 94 23.69 -16.11 33.61
C ARG A 94 24.79 -16.92 34.33
N PRO A 95 26.07 -16.68 33.99
CA PRO A 95 27.17 -17.27 34.75
C PRO A 95 27.05 -16.95 36.24
N GLY A 96 27.05 -17.98 37.09
CA GLY A 96 26.90 -17.84 38.55
C GLY A 96 25.46 -17.93 39.07
N GLU A 97 24.45 -18.02 38.20
CA GLU A 97 23.06 -18.32 38.58
C GLU A 97 22.81 -19.84 38.58
N GLU A 98 21.95 -20.32 39.49
CA GLU A 98 21.50 -21.71 39.55
C GLU A 98 20.03 -21.82 39.14
N ALA A 99 19.73 -22.69 38.18
CA ALA A 99 18.36 -22.94 37.72
C ALA A 99 17.73 -24.10 38.50
N TYR A 100 16.55 -23.86 39.08
CA TYR A 100 15.76 -24.89 39.76
C TYR A 100 14.48 -25.18 38.96
N ALA A 101 14.28 -26.44 38.59
CA ALA A 101 13.02 -26.89 38.01
C ALA A 101 12.05 -27.27 39.13
N VAL A 102 10.90 -26.59 39.20
CA VAL A 102 9.84 -26.93 40.16
C VAL A 102 8.93 -27.97 39.49
N PRO A 103 8.90 -29.22 39.98
CA PRO A 103 7.95 -30.20 39.47
C PRO A 103 6.51 -29.75 39.75
N PRO A 104 5.55 -30.12 38.90
CA PRO A 104 4.15 -29.83 39.16
C PRO A 104 3.73 -30.47 40.50
N PRO A 105 2.70 -29.92 41.16
CA PRO A 105 2.16 -30.51 42.38
C PRO A 105 1.81 -31.98 42.13
N ALA A 106 2.03 -32.82 43.15
CA ALA A 106 1.71 -34.24 43.07
C ALA A 106 0.24 -34.41 42.64
N PRO A 107 -0.04 -35.34 41.70
CA PRO A 107 -1.42 -35.61 41.31
C PRO A 107 -2.24 -36.02 42.54
N GLU A 108 -3.52 -35.67 42.55
CA GLU A 108 -4.40 -36.12 43.62
C GLU A 108 -4.32 -37.65 43.78
N PRO A 109 -4.39 -38.16 45.03
CA PRO A 109 -4.38 -39.59 45.26
C PRO A 109 -5.49 -40.25 44.46
N VAL A 110 -5.13 -41.15 43.55
CA VAL A 110 -6.13 -41.93 42.81
C VAL A 110 -6.89 -42.79 43.81
N ARG A 111 -8.19 -42.52 43.97
CA ARG A 111 -9.09 -43.37 44.76
C ARG A 111 -9.34 -44.66 43.98
N LEU A 112 -8.63 -45.72 44.33
CA LEU A 112 -8.87 -47.05 43.78
C LEU A 112 -10.24 -47.56 44.26
N PRO A 113 -11.08 -48.08 43.36
CA PRO A 113 -12.34 -48.69 43.76
C PRO A 113 -12.09 -49.96 44.58
N ALA A 114 -12.98 -50.26 45.53
CA ALA A 114 -12.80 -51.36 46.49
C ALA A 114 -12.67 -52.75 45.85
N ASN A 115 -13.17 -52.90 44.61
CA ASN A 115 -13.12 -54.13 43.83
C ASN A 115 -11.83 -54.29 42.99
N TRP A 116 -10.84 -53.41 43.16
CA TRP A 116 -9.55 -53.54 42.47
C TRP A 116 -8.85 -54.83 42.92
N PRO A 117 -8.36 -55.69 42.00
CA PRO A 117 -7.88 -57.03 42.33
C PRO A 117 -6.64 -57.04 43.25
N PHE A 118 -5.91 -55.92 43.32
CA PHE A 118 -4.72 -55.79 44.16
C PHE A 118 -5.02 -55.30 45.59
N THR A 119 -6.25 -54.86 45.89
CA THR A 119 -6.65 -54.45 47.25
C THR A 119 -6.56 -55.62 48.22
N HIS A 120 -6.97 -56.81 47.79
CA HIS A 120 -6.89 -58.04 48.58
C HIS A 120 -5.44 -58.48 48.84
N LEU A 121 -4.55 -58.27 47.86
CA LEU A 121 -3.12 -58.61 47.99
C LEU A 121 -2.43 -57.70 49.00
N ALA A 122 -2.67 -56.38 48.93
CA ALA A 122 -2.14 -55.43 49.90
C ALA A 122 -2.55 -55.78 51.34
N GLN A 123 -3.81 -56.18 51.54
CA GLN A 123 -4.33 -56.58 52.84
C GLN A 123 -3.75 -57.91 53.35
N SER A 124 -3.44 -58.87 52.45
CA SER A 124 -2.78 -60.12 52.83
C SER A 124 -1.29 -59.97 53.17
N LEU A 125 -0.63 -58.93 52.64
CA LEU A 125 0.80 -58.68 52.81
C LEU A 125 1.10 -57.76 54.01
N GLY A 126 0.09 -57.45 54.82
CA GLY A 126 0.25 -56.66 56.05
C GLY A 126 0.40 -55.15 55.82
N GLY A 127 -0.16 -54.64 54.72
CA GLY A 127 -0.41 -53.21 54.55
C GLY A 127 -1.45 -52.67 55.53
#